data_AF-A0A838HUP4-F1
#
_entry.id   AF-A0A838HUP4-F1
#
_cell.length_a   1.000
_cell.length_b   1.000
_cell.length_c   1.000
_cell.angle_alpha   90.00
_cell.angle_beta   90.00
_cell.angle_gamma   90.00
#
_symmetry.space_group_name_H-M   'P 1'
#
loop_
_entity.id
_entity.type
_entity.pdbx_description
1 polymer ?
#
loop_
_entity_poly.entity_id
_entity_poly.type
_entity_poly.pdbx_seq_one_letter_code
_entity_poly.pdbx_strand_id
1 'polypeptide(L)'
;MFAALLSLAVGLAGSLIPHPAVAQTAGECLGADCYEQPVRVGVFDADVIPEASGLAASARNPGVLYVLDDGPGTSEVWAVRTSGEIIGAITFTSTPTRDAESLAIGPCGPGDATRCVYVADIG
;
A
#
# COMPACT_ATOMS: atom_id res chain seq x y z
N MET A 1 -18.17 33.95 42.40
CA MET A 1 -16.77 33.92 42.87
C MET A 1 -15.94 33.24 41.80
N PHE A 2 -15.17 34.02 41.04
CA PHE A 2 -14.20 33.52 40.06
C PHE A 2 -13.02 32.89 40.79
N ALA A 3 -12.63 31.67 40.43
CA ALA A 3 -11.37 31.07 40.82
C ALA A 3 -10.54 30.84 39.56
N ALA A 4 -9.53 31.67 39.38
CA ALA A 4 -8.47 31.49 38.40
C ALA A 4 -7.49 30.44 38.93
N LEU A 5 -7.19 29.40 38.16
CA LEU A 5 -6.05 28.53 38.36
C LEU A 5 -5.08 28.74 37.19
N LEU A 6 -3.90 29.23 37.55
CA LEU A 6 -2.80 29.64 36.71
C LEU A 6 -2.03 28.40 36.24
N SER A 7 -2.08 28.09 34.94
CA SER A 7 -1.25 27.04 34.34
C SER A 7 0.17 27.58 34.10
N LEU A 8 1.17 26.98 34.76
CA LEU A 8 2.57 27.25 34.51
C LEU A 8 3.00 26.52 33.23
N ALA A 9 3.15 27.24 32.12
CA ALA A 9 3.75 26.71 30.90
C ALA A 9 5.29 26.84 31.01
N VAL A 10 5.99 25.72 31.07
CA VAL A 10 7.45 25.68 30.88
C VAL A 10 7.72 25.84 29.38
N GLY A 11 8.19 27.01 28.98
CA GLY A 11 8.64 27.28 27.61
C GLY A 11 10.04 26.72 27.40
N LEU A 12 10.17 25.63 26.65
CA LEU A 12 11.44 25.28 26.00
C LEU A 12 11.59 26.21 24.79
N ALA A 13 12.40 27.26 24.94
CA ALA A 13 12.84 28.09 23.84
C ALA A 13 13.82 27.31 22.95
N GLY A 14 13.29 26.41 22.12
CA GLY A 14 14.01 25.90 20.96
C GLY A 14 14.08 27.02 19.93
N SER A 15 15.28 27.52 19.66
CA SER A 15 15.53 28.50 18.61
C SER A 15 15.06 27.90 17.28
N LEU A 16 13.88 28.33 16.80
CA LEU A 16 13.42 28.05 15.46
C LEU A 16 14.39 28.78 14.52
N ILE A 17 15.41 28.08 14.05
CA ILE A 17 16.05 28.47 12.80
C ILE A 17 14.96 28.23 11.75
N PRO A 18 14.41 29.27 11.10
CA PRO A 18 13.60 29.04 9.92
C PRO A 18 14.51 28.34 8.92
N HIS A 19 14.31 27.03 8.74
CA HIS A 19 14.86 26.37 7.58
C HIS A 19 14.18 27.07 6.41
N PRO A 20 14.93 27.64 5.46
CA PRO A 20 14.32 28.08 4.23
C PRO A 20 13.67 26.82 3.65
N ALA A 21 12.33 26.76 3.70
CA ALA A 21 11.56 25.85 2.88
C ALA A 21 11.76 26.36 1.46
N VAL A 22 12.89 25.96 0.86
CA VAL A 22 13.00 25.96 -0.58
C VAL A 22 11.91 24.97 -0.98
N ALA A 23 10.77 25.50 -1.44
CA ALA A 23 9.84 24.74 -2.24
C ALA A 23 10.68 24.21 -3.40
N GLN A 24 11.13 22.96 -3.29
CA GLN A 24 11.63 22.26 -4.44
C GLN A 24 10.42 22.17 -5.36
N THR A 25 10.45 22.93 -6.46
CA THR A 25 9.73 22.50 -7.64
C THR A 25 10.26 21.09 -7.88
N ALA A 26 9.47 20.06 -7.59
CA ALA A 26 9.76 18.73 -8.08
C ALA A 26 9.99 18.92 -9.57
N GLY A 27 11.25 18.81 -10.02
CA GLY A 27 11.52 18.81 -11.44
C GLY A 27 10.63 17.73 -12.02
N GLU A 28 9.80 18.08 -12.99
CA GLU A 28 8.97 17.10 -13.66
C GLU A 28 9.92 16.08 -14.27
N CYS A 29 10.02 14.95 -13.61
CA CYS A 29 10.63 13.82 -14.24
C CYS A 29 9.54 13.23 -15.14
N LEU A 30 9.84 13.19 -16.44
CA LEU A 30 8.95 12.63 -17.45
C LEU A 30 9.59 11.35 -18.01
N GLY A 31 8.92 10.22 -17.83
CA GLY A 31 9.29 8.96 -18.46
C GLY A 31 10.21 8.06 -17.63
N ALA A 32 11.12 7.34 -18.30
CA ALA A 32 11.92 6.28 -17.70
C ALA A 32 12.99 6.79 -16.72
N ASP A 33 13.44 8.05 -16.88
CA ASP A 33 14.49 8.65 -16.05
C ASP A 33 14.03 8.93 -14.60
N CYS A 34 12.77 8.67 -14.29
CA CYS A 34 12.14 8.90 -12.98
C CYS A 34 12.16 7.69 -12.07
N TYR A 35 12.48 6.55 -12.67
CA TYR A 35 12.52 5.27 -12.02
C TYR A 35 13.93 4.74 -12.17
N GLU A 36 14.45 4.14 -11.11
CA GLU A 36 15.66 3.36 -11.24
C GLU A 36 15.41 2.15 -12.15
N GLN A 37 16.49 1.56 -12.66
CA GLN A 37 16.38 0.31 -13.40
C GLN A 37 15.70 -0.75 -12.54
N PRO A 38 14.72 -1.50 -13.07
CA PRO A 38 14.04 -2.53 -12.29
C PRO A 38 15.05 -3.59 -11.86
N VAL A 39 15.03 -3.92 -10.57
CA VAL A 39 15.81 -5.01 -10.00
C VAL A 39 14.89 -6.16 -9.61
N ARG A 40 15.35 -7.39 -9.83
CA ARG A 40 14.62 -8.58 -9.37
C ARG A 40 14.77 -8.69 -7.86
N VAL A 41 13.67 -8.53 -7.14
CA VAL A 41 13.64 -8.61 -5.66
C VAL A 41 13.27 -10.01 -5.15
N GLY A 42 12.57 -10.81 -5.95
CA GLY A 42 12.11 -12.14 -5.59
C GLY A 42 11.54 -12.93 -6.76
N VAL A 43 11.23 -14.20 -6.52
CA VAL A 43 10.52 -15.10 -7.43
C VAL A 43 9.59 -15.97 -6.58
N PHE A 44 8.33 -16.10 -6.99
CA PHE A 44 7.36 -17.02 -6.39
C PHE A 44 7.03 -18.16 -7.36
N ASP A 45 6.41 -19.21 -6.84
CA ASP A 45 6.05 -20.41 -7.61
C ASP A 45 4.88 -20.12 -8.56
N ALA A 46 5.14 -20.26 -9.86
CA ALA A 46 4.14 -20.04 -10.90
C ALA A 46 3.12 -21.20 -10.98
N ASP A 47 3.39 -22.36 -10.38
CA ASP A 47 2.39 -23.42 -10.26
C ASP A 47 1.31 -23.06 -9.21
N VAL A 48 1.58 -22.10 -8.32
CA VAL A 48 0.65 -21.60 -7.31
C VAL A 48 -0.11 -20.36 -7.79
N ILE A 49 0.57 -19.46 -8.52
CA ILE A 49 -0.01 -18.22 -9.06
C ILE A 49 0.29 -18.13 -10.57
N PRO A 50 -0.36 -18.97 -11.40
CA PRO A 50 -0.03 -19.12 -12.82
C PRO A 50 -0.33 -17.89 -13.68
N GLU A 51 -1.29 -17.04 -13.30
CA GLU A 51 -1.74 -15.89 -14.09
C GLU A 51 -1.61 -14.58 -13.26
N ALA A 52 -0.45 -14.38 -12.65
CA ALA A 52 -0.18 -13.21 -11.81
C ALA A 52 -0.15 -11.90 -12.62
N SER A 53 -1.17 -11.04 -12.48
CA SER A 53 -1.27 -9.77 -13.20
C SER A 53 -1.48 -8.54 -12.31
N GLY A 54 -1.96 -8.72 -11.07
CA GLY A 54 -2.11 -7.63 -10.10
C GLY A 54 -1.10 -7.70 -8.95
N LEU A 55 -0.57 -6.53 -8.51
CA LEU A 55 0.38 -6.44 -7.41
C LEU A 55 0.16 -5.17 -6.58
N ALA A 56 0.11 -5.30 -5.25
CA ALA A 56 0.05 -4.14 -4.35
C ALA A 56 0.80 -4.39 -3.04
N ALA A 57 1.53 -3.38 -2.54
CA ALA A 57 2.25 -3.50 -1.27
C ALA A 57 1.29 -3.45 -0.07
N SER A 58 1.50 -4.31 0.92
CA SER A 58 0.69 -4.30 2.14
C SER A 58 0.89 -3.01 2.93
N ALA A 59 -0.22 -2.34 3.27
CA ALA A 59 -0.17 -1.16 4.12
C ALA A 59 0.03 -1.50 5.62
N ARG A 60 -0.13 -2.76 6.03
CA ARG A 60 -0.05 -3.18 7.44
C ARG A 60 1.17 -4.04 7.76
N ASN A 61 1.73 -4.72 6.75
CA ASN A 61 2.81 -5.68 6.93
C ASN A 61 3.99 -5.28 6.02
N PRO A 62 4.97 -4.52 6.53
CA PRO A 62 6.16 -4.16 5.76
C PRO A 62 6.86 -5.41 5.17
N GLY A 63 7.25 -5.33 3.90
CA GLY A 63 7.87 -6.45 3.19
C GLY A 63 6.91 -7.53 2.68
N VAL A 64 5.60 -7.31 2.77
CA VAL A 64 4.57 -8.16 2.16
C VAL A 64 3.94 -7.45 0.97
N LEU A 65 3.78 -8.20 -0.11
CA LEU A 65 3.05 -7.85 -1.31
C LEU A 65 1.79 -8.72 -1.39
N TYR A 66 0.75 -8.17 -1.97
CA TYR A 66 -0.45 -8.87 -2.36
C TYR A 66 -0.41 -9.08 -3.87
N VAL A 67 -0.63 -10.32 -4.33
CA VAL A 67 -0.62 -10.70 -5.74
C VAL A 67 -2.00 -11.22 -6.10
N LEU A 68 -2.55 -10.71 -7.21
CA LEU A 68 -3.79 -11.18 -7.81
C LEU A 68 -3.45 -12.05 -9.01
N ASP A 69 -4.06 -13.22 -9.05
CA ASP A 69 -4.14 -14.10 -10.21
C ASP A 69 -5.42 -13.74 -10.98
N ASP A 70 -5.32 -13.44 -12.28
CA ASP A 70 -6.48 -13.07 -13.11
C ASP A 70 -7.17 -14.27 -13.78
N GLY A 71 -6.83 -15.50 -13.35
CA GLY A 71 -7.53 -16.69 -13.81
C GLY A 71 -9.05 -16.63 -13.58
N PRO A 72 -9.86 -17.23 -14.48
CA PRO A 72 -11.30 -17.26 -14.32
C PRO A 72 -11.72 -17.90 -12.99
N GLY A 73 -12.60 -17.24 -12.24
CA GLY A 73 -13.07 -17.77 -10.96
C GLY A 73 -12.12 -17.52 -9.78
N THR A 74 -11.18 -16.57 -9.89
CA THR A 74 -10.34 -16.17 -8.77
C THR A 74 -11.16 -15.90 -7.51
N SER A 75 -10.72 -16.50 -6.40
CA SER A 75 -11.42 -16.42 -5.12
C SER A 75 -10.50 -16.00 -3.98
N GLU A 76 -9.29 -15.57 -4.30
CA GLU A 76 -8.29 -15.20 -3.31
C GLU A 76 -7.26 -14.20 -3.84
N VAL A 77 -6.56 -13.58 -2.90
CA VAL A 77 -5.36 -12.78 -3.15
C VAL A 77 -4.21 -13.40 -2.36
N TRP A 78 -3.08 -13.62 -3.01
CA TRP A 78 -1.91 -14.23 -2.40
C TRP A 78 -1.08 -13.19 -1.64
N ALA A 79 -0.65 -13.53 -0.43
CA ALA A 79 0.33 -12.76 0.33
C ALA A 79 1.73 -13.34 0.08
N VAL A 80 2.63 -12.51 -0.44
CA VAL A 80 3.98 -12.91 -0.84
C VAL A 80 4.99 -11.95 -0.22
N ARG A 81 6.08 -12.45 0.36
CA ARG A 81 7.17 -11.57 0.81
C ARG A 81 7.85 -10.92 -0.38
N THR A 82 8.52 -9.79 -0.19
CA THR A 82 9.35 -9.18 -1.25
C THR A 82 10.48 -10.09 -1.74
N SER A 83 10.85 -11.12 -0.98
CA SER A 83 11.77 -12.19 -1.39
C SER A 83 11.16 -13.21 -2.37
N GLY A 84 9.84 -13.22 -2.53
CA GLY A 84 9.09 -14.19 -3.35
C GLY A 84 8.50 -15.38 -2.56
N GLU A 85 8.71 -15.46 -1.24
CA GLU A 85 8.09 -16.49 -0.41
C GLU A 85 6.57 -16.27 -0.31
N ILE A 86 5.78 -17.25 -0.75
CA ILE A 86 4.31 -17.25 -0.56
C ILE A 86 4.03 -17.61 0.90
N ILE A 87 3.35 -16.72 1.63
CA ILE A 87 3.11 -16.85 3.08
C ILE A 87 1.62 -17.07 3.42
N GLY A 88 0.75 -17.08 2.42
CA GLY A 88 -0.66 -17.44 2.57
C GLY A 88 -1.56 -16.82 1.52
N ALA A 89 -2.87 -17.05 1.65
CA ALA A 89 -3.90 -16.48 0.81
C ALA A 89 -4.98 -15.79 1.66
N ILE A 90 -5.57 -14.74 1.10
CA ILE A 90 -6.75 -14.06 1.62
C ILE A 90 -7.92 -14.47 0.75
N THR A 91 -8.71 -15.44 1.22
CA THR A 91 -9.88 -15.95 0.49
C THR A 91 -11.05 -14.97 0.61
N PHE A 92 -11.74 -14.74 -0.50
CA PHE A 92 -12.95 -13.93 -0.55
C PHE A 92 -14.08 -14.66 0.17
N THR A 93 -14.86 -13.92 0.97
CA THR A 93 -16.05 -14.48 1.62
C THR A 93 -17.28 -14.46 0.71
N SER A 94 -17.21 -13.72 -0.40
CA SER A 94 -18.26 -13.64 -1.43
C SER A 94 -18.11 -14.77 -2.44
N THR A 95 -19.01 -14.80 -3.43
CA THR A 95 -18.79 -15.60 -4.64
C THR A 95 -17.45 -15.23 -5.29
N PRO A 96 -16.77 -16.20 -5.94
CA PRO A 96 -15.57 -15.92 -6.74
C PRO A 96 -15.83 -14.87 -7.80
N THR A 97 -14.78 -14.16 -8.21
CA THR A 97 -14.84 -13.18 -9.30
C THR A 97 -15.05 -13.91 -10.63
N ARG A 98 -15.77 -13.29 -11.57
CA ARG A 98 -15.83 -13.83 -12.93
C ARG A 98 -14.57 -13.49 -13.71
N ASP A 99 -14.09 -12.25 -13.60
CA ASP A 99 -12.98 -11.70 -14.40
C ASP A 99 -12.21 -10.64 -13.57
N ALA A 100 -11.32 -11.09 -12.69
CA ALA A 100 -10.57 -10.20 -11.80
C ALA A 100 -9.34 -9.63 -12.50
N GLU A 101 -9.30 -8.31 -12.68
CA GLU A 101 -8.30 -7.65 -13.55
C GLU A 101 -7.45 -6.61 -12.83
N SER A 102 -7.79 -6.28 -11.58
CA SER A 102 -7.06 -5.24 -10.85
C SER A 102 -7.06 -5.44 -9.34
N LEU A 103 -5.96 -5.02 -8.73
CA LEU A 103 -5.70 -5.07 -7.30
C LEU A 103 -5.18 -3.71 -6.82
N ALA A 104 -5.77 -3.19 -5.74
CA ALA A 104 -5.30 -1.95 -5.12
C ALA A 104 -5.40 -2.00 -3.59
N ILE A 105 -4.63 -1.13 -2.93
CA ILE A 105 -4.70 -0.91 -1.48
C ILE A 105 -5.16 0.53 -1.24
N GLY A 106 -6.21 0.69 -0.44
CA GLY A 106 -6.81 2.00 -0.19
C GLY A 106 -7.43 2.12 1.20
N PRO A 107 -7.83 3.33 1.64
CA PRO A 107 -8.72 3.50 2.78
C PRO A 107 -9.98 2.65 2.59
N CYS A 108 -10.44 1.95 3.63
CA CYS A 108 -11.68 1.15 3.55
C CYS A 108 -12.94 1.99 3.29
N GLY A 109 -12.87 3.30 3.51
CA GLY A 109 -13.87 4.28 3.15
C GLY A 109 -13.32 5.71 3.22
N PRO A 110 -14.08 6.73 2.79
CA PRO A 110 -13.65 8.12 2.87
C PRO A 110 -13.27 8.52 4.30
N GLY A 111 -12.01 8.93 4.48
CA GLY A 111 -11.48 9.32 5.79
C GLY A 111 -11.13 8.16 6.74
N ASP A 112 -11.29 6.91 6.33
CA ASP A 112 -10.94 5.76 7.17
C ASP A 112 -9.41 5.57 7.24
N ALA A 113 -8.89 5.39 8.45
CA ALA A 113 -7.48 5.04 8.67
C ALA A 113 -7.18 3.57 8.32
N THR A 114 -8.22 2.72 8.38
CA THR A 114 -8.17 1.31 8.04
C THR A 114 -7.91 1.14 6.56
N ARG A 115 -6.99 0.22 6.22
CA ARG A 115 -6.64 -0.09 4.84
C ARG A 115 -7.27 -1.40 4.40
N CYS A 116 -7.84 -1.40 3.21
CA CYS A 116 -8.49 -2.52 2.56
C CYS A 116 -7.76 -2.89 1.27
N VAL A 117 -7.84 -4.17 0.93
CA VAL A 117 -7.49 -4.70 -0.38
C VAL A 117 -8.73 -4.62 -1.26
N TYR A 118 -8.60 -3.99 -2.42
CA TYR A 118 -9.66 -3.87 -3.42
C TYR A 118 -9.30 -4.73 -4.62
N VAL A 119 -10.25 -5.55 -5.06
CA VAL A 119 -10.16 -6.35 -6.28
C VAL A 119 -11.27 -5.88 -7.21
N ALA A 120 -10.93 -5.57 -8.46
CA ALA A 120 -11.90 -5.22 -9.48
C ALA A 120 -12.25 -6.45 -10.31
N ASP A 121 -13.51 -6.87 -10.23
CA ASP A 121 -14.12 -7.83 -11.14
C ASP A 121 -14.82 -7.04 -12.25
N ILE A 122 -14.42 -7.24 -13.51
CA ILE A 122 -14.94 -6.45 -14.64
C ILE A 122 -15.99 -7.16 -15.47
N GLY A 123 -16.28 -8.44 -15.19
CA GLY A 123 -17.36 -9.09 -15.92
C GLY A 123 -17.32 -10.57 -15.91
#